data_AF-A0A9D6QFF0-F1
#
_entry.id   AF-A0A9D6QFF0-F1
#
_cell.length_a   1.000
_cell.length_b   1.000
_cell.length_c   1.000
_cell.angle_alpha   90.00
_cell.angle_beta   90.00
_cell.angle_gamma   90.00
#
_symmetry.space_group_name_H-M   'P 1'
#
loop_
_entity.id
_entity.type
_entity.pdbx_description
1 polymer ?
#
loop_
_entity_poly.entity_id
_entity_poly.type
_entity_poly.pdbx_seq_one_letter_code
_entity_poly.pdbx_strand_id
1 'polypeptide(L)'
;METEKIIFLRDFLVKTFIVGLAFAIFIGIVTFLLWDSWMMHRIERAFALGDGEMGEIVLTFFSIVRIVLLFFFLAPCIALHWMIKTRK
;
A
#
# COMPACT_ATOMS: atom_id res chain seq x y z
N MET A 1 12.07 -24.40 16.08
CA MET A 1 11.04 -23.59 16.76
C MET A 1 11.19 -22.08 16.60
N GLU A 2 12.27 -21.39 17.04
CA GLU A 2 12.37 -19.93 16.85
C GLU A 2 12.61 -19.52 15.39
N THR A 3 13.53 -20.19 14.69
CA THR A 3 13.85 -19.89 13.28
C THR A 3 12.66 -20.14 12.35
N GLU A 4 11.85 -21.17 12.60
CA GLU A 4 10.63 -21.44 11.84
C GLU A 4 9.59 -20.32 11.98
N LYS A 5 9.44 -19.74 13.18
CA LYS A 5 8.56 -18.59 13.40
C LYS A 5 9.04 -17.35 12.64
N ILE A 6 10.37 -17.11 12.63
CA ILE A 6 10.98 -16.00 11.88
C ILE A 6 10.77 -16.17 10.36
N ILE A 7 10.93 -17.40 9.85
CA ILE A 7 10.67 -17.74 8.45
C ILE A 7 9.19 -17.53 8.09
N PHE A 8 8.27 -18.02 8.93
CA PHE A 8 6.84 -17.81 8.74
C PHE A 8 6.47 -16.32 8.70
N LEU A 9 6.99 -15.53 9.64
CA LEU A 9 6.72 -14.09 9.70
C LEU A 9 7.26 -13.37 8.46
N ARG A 10 8.47 -13.70 8.00
CA ARG A 10 9.02 -13.15 6.74
C ARG A 10 8.08 -13.46 5.57
N ASP A 11 7.66 -14.71 5.42
CA ASP A 11 6.81 -15.12 4.29
C ASP A 11 5.44 -14.47 4.34
N PHE A 12 4.87 -14.30 5.54
CA PHE A 12 3.65 -13.55 5.75
C PHE A 12 3.81 -12.07 5.33
N LEU A 13 4.89 -11.40 5.74
CA LEU A 13 5.15 -10.01 5.39
C LEU A 13 5.35 -9.82 3.88
N VAL A 14 6.11 -10.71 3.21
CA VAL A 14 6.28 -10.67 1.74
C VAL A 14 4.95 -10.83 1.03
N LYS A 15 4.16 -11.85 1.40
CA LYS A 15 2.86 -12.09 0.76
C LYS A 15 1.92 -10.92 0.97
N THR A 16 1.88 -10.36 2.18
CA THR A 16 1.07 -9.19 2.50
C THR A 16 1.52 -7.96 1.71
N PHE A 17 2.83 -7.74 1.57
CA PHE A 17 3.38 -6.68 0.72
C PHE A 17 2.96 -6.84 -0.75
N ILE A 18 3.07 -8.04 -1.32
CA ILE A 18 2.69 -8.31 -2.72
C ILE A 18 1.20 -8.05 -2.94
N VAL A 19 0.33 -8.57 -2.05
CA VAL A 19 -1.11 -8.34 -2.14
C VAL A 19 -1.43 -6.86 -2.01
N GLY A 20 -0.86 -6.18 -1.01
CA GLY A 20 -1.07 -4.75 -0.79
C GLY A 20 -0.57 -3.90 -1.97
N LEU A 21 0.55 -4.27 -2.58
CA LEU A 21 1.07 -3.61 -3.79
C LEU A 21 0.13 -3.80 -4.99
N ALA A 22 -0.39 -5.01 -5.19
CA ALA A 22 -1.36 -5.28 -6.26
C ALA A 22 -2.64 -4.44 -6.08
N PHE A 23 -3.15 -4.33 -4.85
CA PHE A 23 -4.28 -3.45 -4.54
C PHE A 23 -3.94 -1.97 -4.75
N ALA A 24 -2.76 -1.51 -4.33
CA ALA A 24 -2.35 -0.12 -4.54
C ALA A 24 -2.27 0.23 -6.03
N ILE A 25 -1.72 -0.66 -6.85
CA ILE A 25 -1.67 -0.49 -8.30
C ILE A 25 -3.09 -0.50 -8.90
N PHE A 26 -3.92 -1.46 -8.51
CA PHE A 26 -5.31 -1.54 -8.97
C PHE A 26 -6.08 -0.26 -8.65
N ILE A 27 -6.02 0.22 -7.41
CA ILE A 27 -6.68 1.47 -6.99
C ILE A 27 -6.09 2.64 -7.76
N GLY A 28 -4.77 2.71 -7.97
CA GLY A 28 -4.13 3.77 -8.77
C GLY A 28 -4.65 3.82 -10.21
N ILE A 29 -4.76 2.66 -10.86
CA ILE A 29 -5.33 2.55 -12.21
C ILE A 29 -6.80 3.00 -12.20
N VAL A 30 -7.60 2.52 -11.25
CA VAL A 30 -9.02 2.89 -11.14
C VAL A 30 -9.17 4.39 -10.90
N THR A 31 -8.38 4.98 -10.01
CA THR A 31 -8.38 6.42 -9.74
C THR A 31 -8.00 7.21 -10.99
N PHE A 32 -6.97 6.80 -11.74
CA PHE A 32 -6.56 7.49 -12.95
C PHE A 32 -7.61 7.40 -14.07
N LEU A 33 -8.18 6.21 -14.30
CA LEU A 33 -9.18 5.98 -15.33
C LEU A 33 -10.52 6.67 -15.03
N LEU A 34 -10.86 6.82 -13.75
CA LEU A 34 -12.11 7.44 -13.30
C LEU A 34 -11.95 8.91 -12.93
N TRP A 35 -10.75 9.48 -13.03
CA TRP A 35 -10.47 10.87 -12.63
C TRP A 35 -11.37 11.87 -13.36
N ASP A 36 -11.48 11.74 -14.68
CA ASP A 36 -12.33 12.59 -15.53
C ASP A 36 -13.72 11.96 -15.81
N SER A 37 -14.16 11.04 -14.94
CA SER A 37 -15.45 10.39 -15.11
C SER A 37 -16.58 11.20 -14.47
N TRP A 38 -17.78 11.07 -15.04
CA TRP A 38 -19.00 11.64 -14.44
C TRP A 38 -19.23 11.20 -12.99
N MET A 39 -18.69 10.03 -12.60
CA MET A 39 -18.75 9.53 -11.24
C MET A 39 -17.90 10.37 -10.28
N MET A 40 -16.72 10.83 -10.70
CA MET A 40 -15.87 11.72 -9.89
C MET A 40 -16.55 13.07 -9.66
N HIS A 41 -17.12 13.65 -10.72
CA HIS A 41 -17.95 14.87 -10.65
C HIS A 41 -19.20 14.75 -9.75
N ARG A 42 -19.71 13.53 -9.54
CA ARG A 42 -20.80 13.29 -8.59
C ARG A 42 -20.28 13.26 -7.16
N ILE A 43 -19.11 12.69 -6.93
CA ILE A 43 -18.47 12.62 -5.61
C ILE A 43 -18.03 14.02 -5.18
N GLU A 44 -17.36 14.78 -6.04
CA GLU A 44 -16.98 16.19 -5.81
C GLU A 44 -18.19 17.02 -5.37
N ARG A 45 -19.31 16.92 -6.10
CA ARG A 45 -20.55 17.63 -5.76
C ARG A 45 -21.21 17.13 -4.47
N ALA A 46 -21.19 15.82 -4.21
CA ALA A 46 -21.80 15.25 -3.02
C ALA A 46 -21.05 15.63 -1.73
N PHE A 47 -19.72 15.76 -1.82
CA PHE A 47 -18.86 16.12 -0.70
C PHE A 47 -18.47 17.61 -0.68
N ALA A 48 -18.96 18.40 -1.64
CA ALA A 48 -18.61 19.81 -1.83
C ALA A 48 -17.09 20.05 -1.89
N LEU A 49 -16.35 19.11 -2.45
CA LEU A 49 -14.90 19.17 -2.58
C LEU A 49 -14.50 19.93 -3.84
N GLY A 50 -13.49 20.79 -3.74
CA GLY A 50 -12.84 21.38 -4.92
C GLY A 50 -11.83 20.42 -5.56
N ASP A 51 -11.55 20.60 -6.85
CA ASP A 51 -10.58 19.76 -7.60
C ASP A 51 -9.21 19.63 -6.91
N GLY A 52 -8.75 20.72 -6.27
CA GLY A 52 -7.49 20.73 -5.52
C GLY A 52 -7.51 19.87 -4.25
N GLU A 53 -8.64 19.84 -3.54
CA GLU A 53 -8.80 19.06 -2.29
C GLU A 53 -8.89 17.57 -2.58
N MET A 54 -9.59 17.19 -3.67
CA MET A 54 -9.63 15.80 -4.13
C MET A 54 -8.23 15.27 -4.48
N GLY A 55 -7.43 16.08 -5.17
CA GLY A 55 -6.03 15.75 -5.48
C GLY A 55 -5.21 15.52 -4.21
N GLU A 56 -5.35 16.40 -3.23
CA GLU A 56 -4.64 16.28 -1.95
C GLU A 56 -5.03 15.02 -1.17
N ILE A 57 -6.33 14.69 -1.12
CA ILE A 57 -6.83 13.47 -0.47
C ILE A 57 -6.25 12.22 -1.14
N VAL A 58 -6.28 12.17 -2.47
CA VAL A 58 -5.74 11.03 -3.23
C VAL A 58 -4.24 10.88 -3.02
N LEU A 59 -3.48 11.98 -3.11
CA LEU A 59 -2.04 11.98 -2.87
C LEU A 59 -1.70 11.57 -1.42
N THR A 60 -2.49 12.01 -0.46
CA THR A 60 -2.34 11.64 0.96
C THR A 60 -2.61 10.14 1.15
N PHE A 61 -3.68 9.61 0.56
CA PHE A 61 -3.99 8.19 0.58
C PHE A 61 -2.83 7.35 0.02
N PHE A 62 -2.34 7.66 -1.19
CA PHE A 62 -1.22 6.93 -1.78
C PHE A 62 0.09 7.10 -1.00
N SER A 63 0.30 8.26 -0.37
CA SER A 63 1.45 8.48 0.51
C SER A 63 1.41 7.58 1.73
N ILE A 64 0.25 7.44 2.38
CA ILE A 64 0.06 6.54 3.52
C ILE A 64 0.24 5.08 3.09
N VAL A 65 -0.40 4.66 1.99
CA VAL A 65 -0.27 3.30 1.45
C VAL A 65 1.20 2.97 1.17
N ARG A 66 1.94 3.89 0.53
CA ARG A 66 3.38 3.74 0.29
C ARG A 66 4.15 3.55 1.59
N ILE A 67 3.90 4.37 2.61
CA ILE A 67 4.60 4.25 3.90
C ILE A 67 4.32 2.90 4.54
N VAL A 68 3.06 2.48 4.59
CA VAL A 68 2.66 1.18 5.16
C VAL A 68 3.33 0.02 4.42
N LEU A 69 3.29 0.02 3.08
CA LEU A 69 3.91 -1.03 2.28
C LEU A 69 5.43 -1.09 2.50
N LEU A 70 6.12 0.05 2.44
CA LEU A 70 7.58 0.07 2.53
C LEU A 70 8.09 -0.15 3.95
N PHE A 71 7.54 0.54 4.93
CA PHE A 71 8.10 0.56 6.30
C PHE A 71 7.49 -0.48 7.22
N PHE A 72 6.21 -0.85 7.06
CA PHE A 72 5.57 -1.84 7.92
C PHE A 72 5.60 -3.26 7.37
N PHE A 73 5.78 -3.43 6.05
CA PHE A 73 5.87 -4.77 5.45
C PHE A 73 7.26 -5.07 4.85
N LEU A 74 7.74 -4.25 3.91
CA LEU A 74 8.97 -4.55 3.19
C LEU A 74 10.23 -4.45 4.08
N ALA A 75 10.39 -3.36 4.83
CA ALA A 75 11.53 -3.17 5.72
C ALA A 75 11.67 -4.29 6.77
N PRO A 76 10.64 -4.65 7.55
CA PRO A 76 10.76 -5.76 8.51
C PRO A 76 10.95 -7.11 7.81
N CYS A 77 10.39 -7.32 6.63
CA CYS A 77 10.67 -8.52 5.84
C CYS A 77 12.18 -8.64 5.51
N ILE A 78 12.80 -7.56 5.03
CA ILE A 78 14.24 -7.54 4.70
C ILE A 78 15.07 -7.77 5.97
N ALA A 79 14.71 -7.11 7.08
CA ALA A 79 15.39 -7.31 8.36
C ALA A 79 15.34 -8.78 8.80
N LEU A 80 14.16 -9.41 8.75
CA LEU A 80 14.00 -10.83 9.09
C LEU A 80 14.79 -11.73 8.13
N HIS A 81 14.83 -11.42 6.84
CA HIS A 81 15.64 -12.16 5.87
C HIS A 81 17.12 -12.16 6.27
N TRP A 82 17.66 -11.01 6.68
CA TRP A 82 19.05 -10.89 7.12
C TRP A 82 19.28 -11.62 8.45
N MET A 83 18.36 -11.50 9.41
CA MET A 83 18.45 -12.23 10.68
C MET A 83 18.47 -13.76 10.49
N ILE A 84 17.69 -14.29 9.55
CA ILE A 84 17.72 -15.72 9.20
C ILE A 84 19.07 -16.10 8.59
N LYS A 85 19.61 -15.26 7.69
CA LYS A 85 20.90 -15.52 7.02
C LYS A 85 22.06 -15.55 8.02
N THR A 86 22.08 -14.67 9.02
CA THR A 86 23.14 -14.63 10.05
C THR A 86 23.10 -15.84 10.99
N ARG A 87 21.96 -16.53 11.11
CA ARG A 87 21.81 -17.72 11.96
C ARG A 87 22.07 -19.06 11.23
N LYS A 88 22.30 -19.03 9.92
CA LYS A 88 22.72 -20.20 9.11
C LYS A 88 24.22 -20.21 8.97
#